data_AF-V5B1B3-F1
#
_entry.id   AF-V5B1B3-F1
#
_cell.length_a   1.000
_cell.length_b   1.000
_cell.length_c   1.000
_cell.angle_alpha   90.00
_cell.angle_beta   90.00
_cell.angle_gamma   90.00
#
_symmetry.space_group_name_H-M   'P 1'
#
loop_
_entity.id
_entity.type
_entity.pdbx_description
1 polymer ?
#
loop_
_entity_poly.entity_id
_entity_poly.type
_entity_poly.pdbx_seq_one_letter_code
_entity_poly.pdbx_strand_id
1 'polypeptide(L)'
;MGEAEGCHRNGYELPGESDVKAMCVWMRRHQPVREQAEYWKVVKSQMDEVGPIPRYIFDERKYDSWVQRCHKTVDEATSSVIAQYTGLGCGGSWDRTKVLYWLARIVRVRGKTSGSEILFNVPVSAHLGNKTLFKSAKLMQQVDFNFLISWLTDYLISENFGRSTVFAFLDGSFVSAIERRPRELRPSPQRQSHHCALAVYSQERSTRHHVLPPLEHFSERIDVECGVLYVTEVENFPLVDGFFFVKSNPMTLVGLRMAAAGEHHTTTSTVRQFTEHLAAYFNGWEGVIPTPVVGDDLCAAGRQHSDE
;
A
#
# COMPACT_ATOMS: atom_id res chain seq x y z
N MET A 1 -1.84 -15.59 -14.34
CA MET A 1 -0.75 -14.98 -15.14
C MET A 1 0.52 -15.13 -14.30
N GLY A 2 1.63 -15.58 -14.90
CA GLY A 2 2.74 -16.21 -14.17
C GLY A 2 3.51 -15.30 -13.23
N GLU A 3 3.93 -15.87 -12.10
CA GLU A 3 4.77 -15.25 -11.06
C GLU A 3 6.01 -14.58 -11.67
N ALA A 4 6.16 -13.28 -11.41
CA ALA A 4 7.36 -12.53 -11.73
C ALA A 4 8.39 -12.73 -10.61
N GLU A 5 9.39 -13.57 -10.86
CA GLU A 5 10.65 -13.54 -10.10
C GLU A 5 11.77 -13.23 -11.08
N GLY A 6 12.59 -12.25 -10.71
CA GLY A 6 13.92 -11.99 -11.30
C GLY A 6 13.93 -10.96 -12.43
N CYS A 7 14.20 -9.68 -12.09
CA CYS A 7 14.72 -8.70 -13.04
C CYS A 7 16.16 -9.05 -13.40
N HIS A 8 16.38 -9.60 -14.61
CA HIS A 8 17.72 -9.74 -15.18
C HIS A 8 18.11 -8.46 -15.92
N ARG A 9 19.21 -7.84 -15.47
CA ARG A 9 19.67 -6.50 -15.90
C ARG A 9 20.40 -6.51 -17.24
N ASN A 10 20.10 -5.54 -18.12
CA ASN A 10 20.87 -5.23 -19.32
C ASN A 10 20.89 -3.71 -19.63
N GLY A 11 22.10 -3.17 -19.86
CA GLY A 11 22.52 -2.04 -20.73
C GLY A 11 21.89 -0.64 -20.66
N TYR A 12 20.58 -0.50 -20.40
CA TYR A 12 19.81 0.74 -20.52
C TYR A 12 18.77 0.92 -19.41
N GLU A 13 18.97 0.18 -18.33
CA GLU A 13 18.09 0.15 -17.17
C GLU A 13 18.35 1.41 -16.31
N LEU A 14 17.28 2.01 -15.79
CA LEU A 14 17.43 3.00 -14.73
C LEU A 14 18.12 2.30 -13.54
N PRO A 15 19.15 2.92 -12.94
CA PRO A 15 19.93 2.25 -11.90
C PRO A 15 19.05 1.84 -10.72
N GLY A 16 19.32 0.67 -10.13
CA GLY A 16 18.72 0.27 -8.87
C GLY A 16 19.46 0.81 -7.65
N GLU A 17 18.98 0.49 -6.44
CA GLU A 17 19.62 0.93 -5.18
C GLU A 17 21.10 0.55 -5.13
N SER A 18 21.45 -0.69 -5.47
CA SER A 18 22.85 -1.15 -5.45
C SER A 18 23.74 -0.38 -6.42
N ASP A 19 23.21 0.01 -7.59
CA ASP A 19 23.96 0.73 -8.61
C ASP A 19 24.22 2.17 -8.16
N VAL A 20 23.20 2.85 -7.63
CA VAL A 20 23.35 4.20 -7.07
C VAL A 20 24.31 4.18 -5.88
N LYS A 21 24.22 3.17 -5.00
CA LYS A 21 25.15 3.00 -3.89
C LYS A 21 26.60 2.86 -4.36
N ALA A 22 26.83 2.07 -5.40
CA ALA A 22 28.16 1.93 -6.01
C ALA A 22 28.66 3.27 -6.60
N MET A 23 27.78 4.04 -7.25
CA MET A 23 28.11 5.39 -7.73
C MET A 23 28.50 6.33 -6.58
N CYS A 24 27.76 6.32 -5.46
CA CYS A 24 28.09 7.12 -4.27
C CYS A 24 29.48 6.80 -3.73
N VAL A 25 29.79 5.50 -3.57
CA VAL A 25 31.10 5.03 -3.11
C VAL A 25 32.20 5.48 -4.06
N TRP A 26 31.98 5.37 -5.38
CA TRP A 26 32.96 5.81 -6.39
C TRP A 26 33.19 7.33 -6.42
N MET A 27 32.12 8.12 -6.34
CA MET A 27 32.16 9.58 -6.32
C MET A 27 32.90 10.11 -5.08
N ARG A 28 32.78 9.41 -3.95
CA ARG A 28 33.38 9.78 -2.66
C ARG A 28 34.56 8.89 -2.27
N ARG A 29 35.18 8.17 -3.21
CA ARG A 29 36.24 7.17 -2.95
C ARG A 29 37.46 7.68 -2.17
N HIS A 30 37.72 8.98 -2.24
CA HIS A 30 38.84 9.64 -1.54
C HIS A 30 38.48 10.11 -0.13
N GLN A 31 37.20 10.09 0.23
CA GLN A 31 36.71 10.52 1.53
C GLN A 31 36.71 9.35 2.54
N PRO A 32 36.81 9.62 3.85
CA PRO A 32 36.70 8.59 4.89
C PRO A 32 35.38 7.82 4.80
N VAL A 33 35.39 6.55 5.23
CA VAL A 33 34.21 5.65 5.20
C VAL A 33 33.00 6.27 5.91
N ARG A 34 33.22 7.02 7.00
CA ARG A 34 32.14 7.71 7.72
C ARG A 34 31.44 8.75 6.85
N GLU A 35 32.18 9.57 6.11
CA GLU A 35 31.60 10.58 5.22
C GLU A 35 30.89 9.94 4.02
N GLN A 36 31.41 8.82 3.50
CA GLN A 36 30.72 8.04 2.47
C GLN A 36 29.37 7.51 2.98
N ALA A 37 29.31 7.04 4.23
CA ALA A 37 28.09 6.55 4.85
C ALA A 37 27.06 7.67 5.07
N GLU A 38 27.49 8.85 5.54
CA GLU A 38 26.59 10.01 5.68
C GLU A 38 26.09 10.51 4.32
N TYR A 39 26.95 10.56 3.30
CA TYR A 39 26.53 10.91 1.94
C TYR A 39 25.53 9.89 1.38
N TRP A 40 25.74 8.59 1.60
CA TRP A 40 24.79 7.55 1.21
C TRP A 40 23.44 7.69 1.90
N LYS A 41 23.38 8.04 3.18
CA LYS A 41 22.10 8.30 3.88
C LYS A 41 21.29 9.41 3.20
N VAL A 42 21.96 10.50 2.80
CA VAL A 42 21.31 11.60 2.09
C VAL A 42 20.78 11.14 0.74
N VAL A 43 21.61 10.50 -0.08
CA VAL A 43 21.17 10.02 -1.41
C VAL A 43 20.07 8.98 -1.30
N LYS A 44 20.14 8.07 -0.31
CA LYS A 44 19.09 7.08 -0.08
C LYS A 44 17.77 7.74 0.26
N SER A 45 17.76 8.73 1.17
CA SER A 45 16.55 9.50 1.49
C SER A 45 15.97 10.19 0.25
N GLN A 46 16.82 10.77 -0.60
CA GLN A 46 16.38 11.38 -1.87
C GLN A 46 15.80 10.34 -2.86
N MET A 47 16.35 9.13 -2.89
CA MET A 47 15.82 8.03 -3.69
C MET A 47 14.48 7.51 -3.17
N ASP A 48 14.31 7.43 -1.85
CA ASP A 48 13.05 7.00 -1.25
C ASP A 48 11.92 7.99 -1.61
N GLU A 49 12.26 9.28 -1.75
CA GLU A 49 11.33 10.34 -2.16
C GLU A 49 11.01 10.32 -3.66
N VAL A 50 12.01 10.36 -4.56
CA VAL A 50 11.78 10.57 -6.01
C VAL A 50 12.36 9.49 -6.93
N GLY A 51 12.83 8.39 -6.35
CA GLY A 51 13.38 7.25 -7.08
C GLY A 51 14.85 7.37 -7.44
N PRO A 52 15.45 6.30 -7.97
CA PRO A 52 16.86 6.26 -8.34
C PRO A 52 17.11 6.94 -9.69
N ILE A 53 16.95 8.27 -9.75
CA ILE A 53 17.21 9.06 -10.97
C ILE A 53 18.49 9.89 -10.76
N PRO A 54 19.67 9.40 -11.21
CA PRO A 54 20.97 10.04 -10.99
C PRO A 54 21.04 11.51 -11.35
N ARG A 55 20.24 11.93 -12.34
CA ARG A 55 20.18 13.32 -12.81
C ARG A 55 19.77 14.30 -11.70
N TYR A 56 18.97 13.85 -10.74
CA TYR A 56 18.40 14.70 -9.68
C TYR A 56 18.99 14.39 -8.30
N ILE A 57 19.17 13.11 -7.95
CA ILE A 57 19.56 12.66 -6.58
C ILE A 57 21.02 12.92 -6.17
N PHE A 58 21.85 13.53 -7.02
CA PHE A 58 23.24 13.86 -6.68
C PHE A 58 23.47 15.36 -6.54
N ASP A 59 22.46 16.19 -6.83
CA ASP A 59 22.54 17.64 -6.87
C ASP A 59 21.34 18.21 -6.11
N GLU A 60 21.61 18.80 -4.95
CA GLU A 60 20.60 19.31 -4.02
C GLU A 60 19.59 20.24 -4.69
N ARG A 61 20.06 21.22 -5.49
CA ARG A 61 19.17 22.17 -6.16
C ARG A 61 18.27 21.50 -7.19
N LYS A 62 18.81 20.51 -7.92
CA LYS A 62 18.03 19.76 -8.91
C LYS A 62 17.04 18.83 -8.22
N TYR A 63 17.43 18.20 -7.13
CA TYR A 63 16.57 17.37 -6.30
C TYR A 63 15.38 18.19 -5.76
N ASP A 64 15.64 19.32 -5.09
CA ASP A 64 14.59 20.16 -4.51
C ASP A 64 13.58 20.63 -5.57
N SER A 65 14.10 21.07 -6.73
CA SER A 65 13.27 21.51 -7.85
C SER A 65 12.46 20.37 -8.49
N TRP A 66 12.95 19.13 -8.42
CA TRP A 66 12.25 17.94 -8.90
C TRP A 66 11.15 17.52 -7.93
N VAL A 67 11.47 17.37 -6.65
CA VAL A 67 10.53 17.07 -5.55
C VAL A 67 9.35 18.03 -5.57
N GLN A 68 9.62 19.34 -5.61
CA GLN A 68 8.57 20.35 -5.63
C GLN A 68 7.63 20.18 -6.82
N ARG A 69 8.16 19.87 -8.01
CA ARG A 69 7.34 19.64 -9.21
C ARG A 69 6.52 18.36 -9.10
N CYS A 70 7.09 17.27 -8.59
CA CYS A 70 6.39 16.01 -8.40
C CYS A 70 5.18 16.19 -7.47
N HIS A 71 5.39 16.74 -6.27
CA HIS A 71 4.28 16.94 -5.34
C HIS A 71 3.25 17.92 -5.88
N LYS A 72 3.67 19.06 -6.43
CA LYS A 72 2.76 20.05 -7.03
C LYS A 72 1.89 19.40 -8.11
N THR A 73 2.47 18.53 -8.93
CA THR A 73 1.73 17.81 -9.99
C THR A 73 0.64 16.91 -9.41
N VAL A 74 0.91 16.18 -8.31
CA VAL A 74 -0.13 15.36 -7.65
C VAL A 74 -1.17 16.24 -6.96
N ASP A 75 -0.74 17.27 -6.26
CA ASP A 75 -1.60 18.12 -5.43
C ASP A 75 -2.59 18.91 -6.29
N GLU A 76 -2.14 19.43 -7.43
CA GLU A 76 -2.96 20.17 -8.41
C GLU A 76 -3.66 19.26 -9.44
N ALA A 77 -3.48 17.94 -9.35
CA ALA A 77 -4.10 17.01 -10.30
C ALA A 77 -5.64 17.08 -10.23
N THR A 78 -6.25 17.27 -11.40
CA THR A 78 -7.70 17.16 -11.61
C THR A 78 -8.08 15.73 -12.00
N SER A 79 -9.37 15.39 -11.99
CA SER A 79 -9.85 14.07 -12.44
C SER A 79 -9.40 13.73 -13.87
N SER A 80 -9.31 14.72 -14.78
CA SER A 80 -8.83 14.49 -16.15
C SER A 80 -7.33 14.19 -16.22
N VAL A 81 -6.53 14.82 -15.36
CA VAL A 81 -5.10 14.54 -15.20
C VAL A 81 -4.89 13.16 -14.59
N ILE A 82 -5.68 12.82 -13.57
CA ILE A 82 -5.64 11.51 -12.92
C ILE A 82 -6.08 10.38 -13.88
N ALA A 83 -7.05 10.62 -14.78
CA ALA A 83 -7.45 9.64 -15.77
C ALA A 83 -6.30 9.22 -16.71
N GLN A 84 -5.27 10.07 -16.90
CA GLN A 84 -4.07 9.72 -17.67
C GLN A 84 -3.18 8.68 -16.97
N TYR A 85 -3.36 8.46 -15.65
CA TYR A 85 -2.65 7.41 -14.90
C TYR A 85 -3.20 6.01 -15.13
N THR A 86 -4.32 5.85 -15.83
CA THR A 86 -4.88 4.53 -16.14
C THR A 86 -3.92 3.63 -16.93
N GLY A 87 -2.89 4.19 -17.59
CA GLY A 87 -1.83 3.42 -18.26
C GLY A 87 -0.66 2.97 -17.38
N LEU A 88 -0.66 3.29 -16.08
CA LEU A 88 0.36 2.84 -15.13
C LEU A 88 0.25 1.31 -14.95
N GLY A 89 1.37 0.60 -15.03
CA GLY A 89 1.38 -0.88 -15.01
C GLY A 89 0.95 -1.57 -16.32
N CYS A 90 0.59 -0.81 -17.37
CA CYS A 90 0.26 -1.38 -18.69
C CYS A 90 1.47 -1.34 -19.65
N GLY A 91 1.67 -2.42 -20.40
CA GLY A 91 2.60 -2.47 -21.52
C GLY A 91 2.01 -1.74 -22.73
N GLY A 92 2.55 -0.57 -23.08
CA GLY A 92 2.04 0.25 -24.18
C GLY A 92 2.91 1.46 -24.51
N SER A 93 2.71 2.05 -25.70
CA SER A 93 3.46 3.21 -26.17
C SER A 93 3.24 4.43 -25.29
N TRP A 94 4.34 5.06 -24.87
CA TRP A 94 4.34 6.25 -24.03
C TRP A 94 3.70 7.44 -24.75
N ASP A 95 2.51 7.86 -24.32
CA ASP A 95 2.06 9.24 -24.58
C ASP A 95 2.82 10.16 -23.63
N ARG A 96 3.63 11.07 -24.18
CA ARG A 96 4.46 12.02 -23.42
C ARG A 96 3.62 13.11 -22.77
N THR A 97 2.54 12.74 -22.09
CA THR A 97 1.78 13.68 -21.30
C THR A 97 2.70 14.19 -20.18
N LYS A 98 2.77 15.52 -20.04
CA LYS A 98 3.71 16.20 -19.11
C LYS A 98 3.61 15.69 -17.67
N VAL A 99 2.47 15.12 -17.32
CA VAL A 99 2.09 14.64 -15.98
C VAL A 99 2.87 13.36 -15.63
N LEU A 100 2.82 12.33 -16.47
CA LEU A 100 3.52 11.06 -16.23
C LEU A 100 5.05 11.22 -16.23
N TYR A 101 5.57 12.22 -16.97
CA TYR A 101 7.01 12.53 -16.97
C TYR A 101 7.58 12.80 -15.57
N TRP A 102 6.79 13.39 -14.67
CA TRP A 102 7.25 13.70 -13.30
C TRP A 102 7.03 12.55 -12.33
N LEU A 103 6.07 11.67 -12.59
CA LEU A 103 5.57 10.70 -11.60
C LEU A 103 5.80 9.23 -11.98
N ALA A 104 6.17 8.94 -13.22
CA ALA A 104 6.46 7.59 -13.67
C ALA A 104 7.87 7.46 -14.24
N ARG A 105 8.44 6.27 -14.07
CA ARG A 105 9.64 5.78 -14.72
C ARG A 105 9.32 4.53 -15.52
N ILE A 106 10.14 4.24 -16.53
CA ILE A 106 10.05 2.98 -17.26
C ILE A 106 10.95 1.95 -16.59
N VAL A 107 10.35 0.81 -16.26
CA VAL A 107 11.07 -0.41 -15.94
C VAL A 107 10.87 -1.42 -17.06
N ARG A 108 11.86 -2.25 -17.26
CA ARG A 108 11.84 -3.28 -18.30
C ARG A 108 11.78 -4.63 -17.60
N VAL A 109 10.75 -5.40 -17.91
CA VAL A 109 10.55 -6.72 -17.34
C VAL A 109 10.69 -7.73 -18.47
N ARG A 110 11.58 -8.69 -18.28
CA ARG A 110 11.81 -9.75 -19.23
C ARG A 110 10.88 -10.93 -18.93
N GLY A 111 10.05 -11.30 -19.91
CA GLY A 111 9.17 -12.45 -19.81
C GLY A 111 9.97 -13.75 -19.72
N LYS A 112 9.66 -14.56 -18.69
CA LYS A 112 10.37 -15.82 -18.38
C LYS A 112 10.45 -16.79 -19.57
N THR A 113 9.39 -16.92 -20.34
CA THR A 113 9.22 -18.02 -21.31
C THR A 113 9.56 -17.63 -22.74
N SER A 114 9.30 -16.39 -23.13
CA SER A 114 9.40 -15.89 -24.52
C SER A 114 10.67 -15.07 -24.76
N GLY A 115 11.38 -14.66 -23.70
CA GLY A 115 12.45 -13.68 -23.79
C GLY A 115 11.98 -12.28 -24.22
N SER A 116 10.67 -12.07 -24.35
CA SER A 116 10.07 -10.78 -24.72
C SER A 116 10.27 -9.77 -23.60
N GLU A 117 10.70 -8.56 -23.94
CA GLU A 117 10.77 -7.45 -23.00
C GLU A 117 9.48 -6.66 -23.02
N ILE A 118 8.86 -6.49 -21.85
CA ILE A 118 7.71 -5.63 -21.65
C ILE A 118 8.18 -4.39 -20.90
N LEU A 119 7.86 -3.22 -21.44
CA LEU A 119 8.10 -1.94 -20.77
C LEU A 119 6.90 -1.64 -19.89
N PHE A 120 7.14 -1.46 -18.60
CA PHE A 120 6.13 -1.06 -17.63
C PHE A 120 6.37 0.38 -17.19
N ASN A 121 5.30 1.17 -17.17
CA ASN A 121 5.30 2.46 -16.50
C ASN A 121 5.01 2.22 -15.04
N VAL A 122 5.98 2.52 -14.18
CA VAL A 122 5.82 2.38 -12.73
C VAL A 122 6.09 3.73 -12.06
N PRO A 123 5.55 3.99 -10.86
CA PRO A 123 5.88 5.20 -10.12
C PRO A 123 7.39 5.39 -9.96
N VAL A 124 7.81 6.65 -9.92
CA VAL A 124 9.22 7.00 -9.70
C VAL A 124 9.74 6.46 -8.36
N SER A 125 8.91 6.51 -7.32
CA SER A 125 9.16 5.98 -5.98
C SER A 125 7.88 5.41 -5.38
N ALA A 126 8.01 4.59 -4.33
CA ALA A 126 6.87 4.13 -3.54
C ALA A 126 6.14 5.32 -2.88
N HIS A 127 6.87 6.34 -2.41
CA HIS A 127 6.28 7.52 -1.78
C HIS A 127 5.35 8.28 -2.74
N LEU A 128 5.85 8.66 -3.93
CA LEU A 128 5.05 9.37 -4.93
C LEU A 128 3.96 8.47 -5.53
N GLY A 129 4.22 7.17 -5.63
CA GLY A 129 3.24 6.18 -6.01
C GLY A 129 2.05 6.12 -5.05
N ASN A 130 2.30 6.07 -3.74
CA ASN A 130 1.26 6.14 -2.70
C ASN A 130 0.47 7.44 -2.78
N LYS A 131 1.17 8.57 -2.84
CA LYS A 131 0.54 9.89 -2.95
C LYS A 131 -0.40 9.96 -4.17
N THR A 132 0.04 9.42 -5.31
CA THR A 132 -0.75 9.39 -6.55
C THR A 132 -1.96 8.45 -6.44
N LEU A 133 -1.81 7.28 -5.80
CA LEU A 133 -2.92 6.34 -5.61
C LEU A 133 -4.00 6.91 -4.69
N PHE A 134 -3.61 7.55 -3.58
CA PHE A 134 -4.57 8.23 -2.70
C PHE A 134 -5.31 9.37 -3.42
N LYS A 135 -4.59 10.16 -4.22
CA LYS A 135 -5.21 11.19 -5.06
C LYS A 135 -6.18 10.56 -6.07
N SER A 136 -5.82 9.43 -6.66
CA SER A 136 -6.65 8.70 -7.62
C SER A 136 -7.92 8.15 -6.97
N ALA A 137 -7.80 7.56 -5.79
CA ALA A 137 -8.93 7.05 -5.00
C ALA A 137 -9.99 8.14 -4.74
N LYS A 138 -9.56 9.39 -4.50
CA LYS A 138 -10.46 10.52 -4.29
C LYS A 138 -11.12 11.06 -5.55
N LEU A 139 -10.47 10.93 -6.71
CA LEU A 139 -10.85 11.66 -7.94
C LEU A 139 -11.41 10.78 -9.05
N MET A 140 -11.12 9.48 -9.05
CA MET A 140 -11.60 8.53 -10.03
C MET A 140 -12.99 8.00 -9.68
N GLN A 141 -13.73 7.57 -10.70
CA GLN A 141 -14.90 6.73 -10.47
C GLN A 141 -14.46 5.38 -9.91
N GLN A 142 -15.30 4.78 -9.07
CA GLN A 142 -15.00 3.52 -8.39
C GLN A 142 -14.59 2.41 -9.38
N VAL A 143 -15.29 2.32 -10.52
CA VAL A 143 -15.01 1.31 -11.55
C VAL A 143 -13.62 1.48 -12.16
N ASP A 144 -13.24 2.71 -12.49
CA ASP A 144 -11.94 3.02 -13.09
C ASP A 144 -10.80 2.81 -12.08
N PHE A 145 -11.03 3.19 -10.82
CA PHE A 145 -10.06 2.96 -9.76
C PHE A 145 -9.85 1.46 -9.52
N ASN A 146 -10.93 0.67 -9.49
CA ASN A 146 -10.81 -0.78 -9.34
C ASN A 146 -10.01 -1.39 -10.50
N PHE A 147 -10.20 -0.93 -11.75
CA PHE A 147 -9.39 -1.37 -12.88
C PHE A 147 -7.91 -1.01 -12.72
N LEU A 148 -7.61 0.21 -12.28
CA LEU A 148 -6.24 0.65 -11.98
C LEU A 148 -5.59 -0.27 -10.93
N ILE A 149 -6.31 -0.59 -9.85
CA ILE A 149 -5.84 -1.49 -8.81
C ILE A 149 -5.61 -2.90 -9.33
N SER A 150 -6.54 -3.47 -10.11
CA SER A 150 -6.36 -4.79 -10.71
C SER A 150 -5.08 -4.87 -11.57
N TRP A 151 -4.73 -3.82 -12.32
CA TRP A 151 -3.47 -3.79 -13.08
C TRP A 151 -2.22 -3.62 -12.22
N LEU A 152 -2.33 -2.91 -11.10
CA LEU A 152 -1.19 -2.65 -10.22
C LEU A 152 -1.03 -3.70 -9.13
N THR A 153 -1.97 -4.63 -8.95
CA THR A 153 -2.01 -5.54 -7.80
C THR A 153 -0.67 -6.24 -7.56
N ASP A 154 -0.11 -6.91 -8.59
CA ASP A 154 1.18 -7.60 -8.48
C ASP A 154 2.33 -6.63 -8.14
N TYR A 155 2.27 -5.42 -8.70
CA TYR A 155 3.26 -4.38 -8.48
C TYR A 155 3.20 -3.78 -7.07
N LEU A 156 1.99 -3.50 -6.55
CA LEU A 156 1.77 -2.97 -5.20
C LEU A 156 2.37 -3.89 -4.13
N ILE A 157 2.21 -5.20 -4.33
CA ILE A 157 2.72 -6.24 -3.44
C ILE A 157 4.24 -6.33 -3.55
N SER A 158 4.78 -6.38 -4.77
CA SER A 158 6.22 -6.50 -5.03
C SER A 158 7.02 -5.35 -4.43
N GLU A 159 6.56 -4.11 -4.62
CA GLU A 159 7.29 -2.92 -4.20
C GLU A 159 6.94 -2.47 -2.78
N ASN A 160 6.05 -3.19 -2.10
CA ASN A 160 5.56 -2.88 -0.76
C ASN A 160 5.19 -1.40 -0.65
N PHE A 161 4.13 -0.99 -1.36
CA PHE A 161 3.58 0.36 -1.39
C PHE A 161 2.96 0.80 -0.05
N GLY A 162 3.50 0.31 1.08
CA GLY A 162 3.02 0.52 2.43
C GLY A 162 1.50 0.47 2.47
N ARG A 163 0.91 1.63 2.77
CA ARG A 163 -0.51 1.85 2.99
C ARG A 163 -1.37 1.63 1.76
N SER A 164 -0.91 2.04 0.58
CA SER A 164 -1.71 1.87 -0.64
C SER A 164 -1.81 0.40 -1.08
N THR A 165 -0.99 -0.50 -0.52
CA THR A 165 -1.11 -1.94 -0.77
C THR A 165 -2.45 -2.50 -0.29
N VAL A 166 -3.11 -1.88 0.70
CA VAL A 166 -4.45 -2.32 1.14
C VAL A 166 -5.50 -2.19 0.04
N PHE A 167 -5.29 -1.34 -0.97
CA PHE A 167 -6.20 -1.26 -2.10
C PHE A 167 -6.24 -2.58 -2.90
N ALA A 168 -5.21 -3.43 -2.85
CA ALA A 168 -5.23 -4.75 -3.48
C ALA A 168 -6.41 -5.62 -3.00
N PHE A 169 -6.98 -5.36 -1.81
CA PHE A 169 -8.19 -6.05 -1.32
C PHE A 169 -9.46 -5.72 -2.12
N LEU A 170 -9.42 -4.72 -3.01
CA LEU A 170 -10.48 -4.46 -4.00
C LEU A 170 -10.41 -5.43 -5.19
N ASP A 171 -9.28 -6.14 -5.38
CA ASP A 171 -9.12 -7.15 -6.43
C ASP A 171 -9.58 -8.53 -5.93
N GLY A 172 -10.51 -9.14 -6.66
CA GLY A 172 -11.06 -10.44 -6.27
C GLY A 172 -10.05 -11.58 -6.36
N SER A 173 -9.14 -11.53 -7.33
CA SER A 173 -8.13 -12.58 -7.52
C SER A 173 -7.12 -12.52 -6.37
N PHE A 174 -6.72 -11.32 -5.97
CA PHE A 174 -5.87 -11.10 -4.80
C PHE A 174 -6.52 -11.67 -3.54
N VAL A 175 -7.75 -11.27 -3.23
CA VAL A 175 -8.47 -11.75 -2.04
C VAL A 175 -8.57 -13.28 -2.04
N SER A 176 -8.94 -13.90 -3.15
CA SER A 176 -9.00 -15.37 -3.27
C SER A 176 -7.63 -16.05 -3.12
N ALA A 177 -6.55 -15.41 -3.56
CA ALA A 177 -5.20 -15.96 -3.42
C ALA A 177 -4.70 -15.89 -1.96
N ILE A 178 -5.11 -14.87 -1.21
CA ILE A 178 -4.70 -14.69 0.18
C ILE A 178 -5.64 -15.36 1.17
N GLU A 179 -6.94 -15.57 0.88
CA GLU A 179 -7.92 -16.04 1.87
C GLU A 179 -7.49 -17.33 2.59
N ARG A 180 -6.71 -18.20 1.91
CA ARG A 180 -6.25 -19.50 2.44
C ARG A 180 -4.91 -19.43 3.20
N ARG A 181 -4.27 -18.25 3.24
CA ARG A 181 -2.94 -18.06 3.81
C ARG A 181 -2.97 -17.68 5.31
N PRO A 182 -3.84 -16.74 5.77
CA PRO A 182 -3.96 -16.44 7.19
C PRO A 182 -4.36 -17.69 7.97
N ARG A 183 -3.68 -17.92 9.09
CA ARG A 183 -3.99 -18.98 10.04
C ARG A 183 -4.18 -18.33 11.39
N GLU A 184 -5.27 -18.65 12.06
CA GLU A 184 -5.47 -18.26 13.46
C GLU A 184 -4.28 -18.75 14.30
N LEU A 185 -3.64 -17.82 15.00
CA LEU A 185 -2.66 -18.10 16.04
C LEU A 185 -3.36 -18.80 17.19
N ARG A 186 -3.00 -20.08 17.35
CA ARG A 186 -3.63 -20.93 18.34
C ARG A 186 -3.16 -20.54 19.74
N PRO A 187 -4.06 -20.23 20.68
CA PRO A 187 -3.70 -20.07 22.09
C PRO A 187 -3.20 -21.39 22.72
N SER A 188 -3.57 -22.54 22.13
CA SER A 188 -3.16 -23.88 22.57
C SER A 188 -3.15 -24.85 21.38
N PRO A 189 -2.18 -25.81 21.32
CA PRO A 189 -2.10 -26.81 20.26
C PRO A 189 -3.36 -27.68 20.09
N GLN A 190 -4.15 -27.82 21.14
CA GLN A 190 -5.35 -28.67 21.20
C GLN A 190 -6.58 -28.03 20.58
N ARG A 191 -6.56 -26.71 20.32
CA ARG A 191 -7.70 -26.00 19.72
C ARG A 191 -7.65 -26.11 18.20
N GLN A 192 -8.78 -26.47 17.58
CA GLN A 192 -8.92 -26.39 16.12
C GLN A 192 -8.79 -24.92 15.69
N SER A 193 -8.03 -24.69 14.62
CA SER A 193 -7.92 -23.36 14.02
C SER A 193 -9.20 -23.03 13.26
N HIS A 194 -9.74 -21.85 13.52
CA HIS A 194 -10.87 -21.30 12.78
C HIS A 194 -10.39 -20.74 11.45
N HIS A 195 -11.31 -20.71 10.49
CA HIS A 195 -11.10 -19.96 9.27
C HIS A 195 -11.10 -18.47 9.59
N CYS A 196 -10.19 -17.76 8.93
CA CYS A 196 -10.08 -16.33 9.06
C CYS A 196 -11.37 -15.68 8.48
N ALA A 197 -11.85 -14.56 9.02
CA ALA A 197 -13.03 -13.83 8.52
C ALA A 197 -12.92 -13.53 7.02
N LEU A 198 -11.72 -13.21 6.52
CA LEU A 198 -11.48 -13.05 5.09
C LEU A 198 -11.78 -14.31 4.28
N ALA A 199 -11.53 -15.51 4.82
CA ALA A 199 -11.84 -16.79 4.18
C ALA A 199 -13.31 -17.16 4.28
N VAL A 200 -13.95 -16.87 5.41
CA VAL A 200 -15.38 -17.17 5.61
C VAL A 200 -16.25 -16.29 4.72
N TYR A 201 -15.85 -15.01 4.55
CA TYR A 201 -16.65 -13.99 3.89
C TYR A 201 -16.00 -13.45 2.61
N SER A 202 -15.18 -14.24 1.92
CA SER A 202 -14.44 -13.78 0.73
C SER A 202 -15.36 -13.33 -0.42
N GLN A 203 -16.58 -13.86 -0.50
CA GLN A 203 -17.59 -13.41 -1.45
C GLN A 203 -18.20 -12.03 -1.10
N GLU A 204 -18.11 -11.61 0.16
CA GLU A 204 -18.56 -10.31 0.67
C GLU A 204 -17.43 -9.28 0.73
N ARG A 205 -16.37 -9.50 -0.07
CA ARG A 205 -15.22 -8.60 -0.15
C ARG A 205 -15.62 -7.17 -0.53
N SER A 206 -14.76 -6.22 -0.17
CA SER A 206 -14.93 -4.85 -0.60
C SER A 206 -14.76 -4.69 -2.11
N THR A 207 -15.72 -4.00 -2.71
CA THR A 207 -15.67 -3.53 -4.11
C THR A 207 -15.68 -2.01 -4.19
N ARG A 208 -15.89 -1.35 -3.05
CA ARG A 208 -15.88 0.09 -2.86
C ARG A 208 -14.85 0.46 -1.83
N HIS A 209 -14.34 1.69 -1.93
CA HIS A 209 -13.44 2.24 -0.92
C HIS A 209 -13.88 3.62 -0.47
N HIS A 210 -13.37 4.07 0.67
CA HIS A 210 -13.53 5.41 1.18
C HIS A 210 -12.22 5.87 1.81
N VAL A 211 -11.66 6.98 1.31
CA VAL A 211 -10.43 7.55 1.87
C VAL A 211 -10.79 8.48 3.02
N LEU A 212 -10.36 8.11 4.22
CA LEU A 212 -10.58 8.89 5.43
C LEU A 212 -9.57 10.05 5.52
N PRO A 213 -10.03 11.30 5.68
CA PRO A 213 -9.15 12.44 5.90
C PRO A 213 -8.43 12.35 7.26
N PRO A 214 -7.43 13.22 7.52
CA PRO A 214 -6.79 13.34 8.82
C PRO A 214 -7.79 13.63 9.94
N LEU A 215 -7.50 13.11 11.14
CA LEU A 215 -8.39 13.15 12.30
C LEU A 215 -8.86 14.57 12.67
N GLU A 216 -8.01 15.56 12.47
CA GLU A 216 -8.26 16.99 12.75
C GLU A 216 -9.42 17.58 11.92
N HIS A 217 -9.85 16.89 10.86
CA HIS A 217 -10.89 17.37 9.94
C HIS A 217 -12.27 16.75 10.21
N PHE A 218 -12.42 15.86 11.21
CA PHE A 218 -13.72 15.31 11.56
C PHE A 218 -14.43 16.16 12.60
N SER A 219 -15.61 16.66 12.25
CA SER A 219 -16.53 17.34 13.18
C SER A 219 -17.66 16.43 13.67
N GLU A 220 -17.95 15.34 12.93
CA GLU A 220 -19.07 14.44 13.18
C GLU A 220 -18.64 12.98 13.02
N ARG A 221 -19.39 12.07 13.65
CA ARG A 221 -19.18 10.62 13.51
C ARG A 221 -19.55 10.16 12.11
N ILE A 222 -18.81 9.18 11.60
CA ILE A 222 -18.97 8.61 10.26
C ILE A 222 -19.89 7.39 10.34
N ASP A 223 -20.87 7.36 9.45
CA ASP A 223 -21.68 6.17 9.22
C ASP A 223 -20.88 5.15 8.40
N VAL A 224 -20.70 3.95 8.95
CA VAL A 224 -19.96 2.88 8.30
C VAL A 224 -20.88 1.96 7.50
N GLU A 225 -20.53 1.74 6.24
CA GLU A 225 -21.19 0.79 5.35
C GLU A 225 -20.44 -0.54 5.40
N CYS A 226 -21.20 -1.64 5.55
CA CYS A 226 -20.64 -2.98 5.38
C CYS A 226 -20.14 -3.18 3.94
N GLY A 227 -19.00 -3.84 3.78
CA GLY A 227 -18.40 -4.09 2.47
C GLY A 227 -17.68 -2.90 1.84
N VAL A 228 -17.55 -1.75 2.52
CA VAL A 228 -16.72 -0.63 2.06
C VAL A 228 -15.34 -0.68 2.72
N LEU A 229 -14.28 -0.59 1.90
CA LEU A 229 -12.90 -0.53 2.38
C LEU A 229 -12.54 0.90 2.79
N TYR A 230 -12.44 1.14 4.09
CA TYR A 230 -11.98 2.41 4.64
C TYR A 230 -10.46 2.43 4.67
N VAL A 231 -9.85 3.40 3.99
CA VAL A 231 -8.40 3.55 3.92
C VAL A 231 -8.02 4.89 4.50
N THR A 232 -7.00 4.89 5.35
CA THR A 232 -6.59 6.10 6.07
C THR A 232 -5.62 6.87 5.18
N GLU A 233 -5.61 8.21 5.25
CA GLU A 233 -4.61 9.03 4.54
C GLU A 233 -3.40 9.42 5.43
N VAL A 234 -3.51 9.32 6.76
CA VAL A 234 -2.44 9.65 7.73
C VAL A 234 -1.64 8.44 8.24
N GLU A 235 -0.30 8.48 8.19
CA GLU A 235 0.56 7.30 8.45
C GLU A 235 0.40 6.70 9.86
N ASN A 236 -0.05 7.50 10.82
CA ASN A 236 -0.19 7.11 12.22
C ASN A 236 -1.65 6.91 12.64
N PHE A 237 -2.54 6.52 11.72
CA PHE A 237 -3.88 6.07 12.12
C PHE A 237 -3.71 4.86 13.05
N PRO A 238 -4.39 4.80 14.21
CA PRO A 238 -4.01 3.91 15.30
C PRO A 238 -4.14 2.45 14.86
N LEU A 239 -3.05 1.85 14.38
CA LEU A 239 -2.79 0.41 14.22
C LEU A 239 -3.25 -0.29 12.94
N VAL A 240 -3.95 0.39 12.01
CA VAL A 240 -4.34 -0.22 10.71
C VAL A 240 -4.18 0.77 9.55
N ASP A 241 -3.80 0.22 8.39
CA ASP A 241 -3.68 0.97 7.14
C ASP A 241 -5.04 1.08 6.42
N GLY A 242 -5.92 0.12 6.65
CA GLY A 242 -7.32 0.17 6.25
C GLY A 242 -8.17 -0.83 7.02
N PHE A 243 -9.49 -0.79 6.88
CA PHE A 243 -10.39 -1.76 7.49
C PHE A 243 -11.74 -1.79 6.78
N PHE A 244 -12.52 -2.84 7.00
CA PHE A 244 -13.91 -2.91 6.54
C PHE A 244 -14.75 -3.77 7.50
N PHE A 245 -16.07 -3.66 7.36
CA PHE A 245 -17.01 -4.48 8.13
C PHE A 245 -17.66 -5.52 7.25
N VAL A 246 -17.91 -6.67 7.87
CA VAL A 246 -18.66 -7.78 7.29
C VAL A 246 -19.98 -7.92 8.03
N LYS A 247 -21.06 -8.18 7.27
CA LYS A 247 -22.40 -8.31 7.81
C LYS A 247 -22.57 -9.68 8.48
N SER A 248 -22.20 -9.75 9.75
CA SER A 248 -22.36 -10.92 10.62
C SER A 248 -23.17 -10.57 11.87
N ASN A 249 -23.51 -11.58 12.68
CA ASN A 249 -24.19 -11.40 13.96
C ASN A 249 -23.33 -12.03 15.08
N PRO A 250 -22.59 -11.23 15.88
CA PRO A 250 -22.43 -9.76 15.79
C PRO A 250 -21.54 -9.32 14.62
N MET A 251 -21.71 -8.08 14.16
CA MET A 251 -20.95 -7.49 13.05
C MET A 251 -19.44 -7.56 13.29
N THR A 252 -18.68 -7.96 12.26
CA THR A 252 -17.24 -8.23 12.38
C THR A 252 -16.41 -7.16 11.68
N LEU A 253 -15.43 -6.61 12.39
CA LEU A 253 -14.40 -5.71 11.85
C LEU A 253 -13.23 -6.53 11.29
N VAL A 254 -12.75 -6.17 10.11
CA VAL A 254 -11.56 -6.74 9.46
C VAL A 254 -10.54 -5.61 9.29
N GLY A 255 -9.49 -5.60 10.12
CA GLY A 255 -8.44 -4.56 10.10
C GLY A 255 -7.21 -4.96 9.27
N LEU A 256 -6.91 -4.21 8.22
CA LEU A 256 -5.80 -4.45 7.30
C LEU A 256 -4.56 -3.65 7.71
N ARG A 257 -3.42 -4.33 7.80
CA ARG A 257 -2.12 -3.71 8.07
C ARG A 257 -1.05 -4.28 7.15
N MET A 258 -0.28 -3.39 6.56
CA MET A 258 0.83 -3.63 5.65
C MET A 258 2.12 -3.23 6.36
N ALA A 259 2.64 -4.12 7.21
CA ALA A 259 3.93 -3.93 7.88
C ALA A 259 4.87 -5.09 7.54
N ALA A 260 6.13 -4.77 7.25
CA ALA A 260 7.19 -5.75 7.03
C ALA A 260 7.90 -6.18 8.34
N ALA A 261 7.59 -5.54 9.46
CA ALA A 261 8.17 -5.88 10.76
C ALA A 261 7.57 -7.21 11.25
N GLY A 262 8.44 -8.21 11.41
CA GLY A 262 8.05 -9.60 11.73
C GLY A 262 7.60 -9.86 13.16
N GLU A 263 7.63 -8.87 14.05
CA GLU A 263 7.12 -8.98 15.42
C GLU A 263 6.59 -7.62 15.89
N HIS A 264 5.38 -7.62 16.46
CA HIS A 264 4.87 -6.49 17.21
C HIS A 264 4.25 -6.92 18.54
N HIS A 265 4.79 -6.39 19.63
CA HIS A 265 4.17 -6.45 20.94
C HIS A 265 2.98 -5.48 21.00
N THR A 266 1.88 -5.84 20.35
CA THR A 266 0.61 -5.12 20.50
C THR A 266 0.08 -5.40 21.90
N THR A 267 0.13 -4.40 22.78
CA THR A 267 -0.35 -4.55 24.16
C THR A 267 -1.87 -4.48 24.23
N THR A 268 -2.48 -5.11 25.23
CA THR A 268 -3.93 -5.00 25.48
C THR A 268 -4.39 -3.55 25.63
N SER A 269 -3.56 -2.67 26.20
CA SER A 269 -3.87 -1.24 26.29
C SER A 269 -3.90 -0.55 24.94
N THR A 270 -3.04 -0.95 23.99
CA THR A 270 -3.03 -0.43 22.62
C THR A 270 -4.29 -0.85 21.85
N VAL A 271 -4.76 -2.10 22.01
CA VAL A 271 -6.02 -2.57 21.41
C VAL A 271 -7.24 -1.90 22.04
N ARG A 272 -7.21 -1.65 23.35
CA ARG A 272 -8.28 -0.91 24.02
C ARG A 272 -8.34 0.53 23.50
N GLN A 273 -7.20 1.21 23.41
CA GLN A 273 -7.12 2.55 22.82
C GLN A 273 -7.64 2.57 21.38
N PHE A 274 -7.27 1.59 20.55
CA PHE A 274 -7.82 1.46 19.19
C PHE A 274 -9.36 1.46 19.18
N THR A 275 -9.95 0.62 20.03
CA THR A 275 -11.40 0.47 20.13
C THR A 275 -12.06 1.77 20.60
N GLU A 276 -11.50 2.40 21.64
CA GLU A 276 -11.97 3.70 22.15
C GLU A 276 -11.91 4.77 21.06
N HIS A 277 -10.86 4.78 20.24
CA HIS A 277 -10.75 5.69 19.10
C HIS A 277 -11.85 5.39 18.07
N LEU A 278 -12.00 4.14 17.61
CA LEU A 278 -13.02 3.80 16.61
C LEU A 278 -14.44 4.13 17.08
N ALA A 279 -14.77 3.87 18.35
CA ALA A 279 -16.07 4.24 18.93
C ALA A 279 -16.31 5.76 19.00
N ALA A 280 -15.24 6.57 19.08
CA ALA A 280 -15.36 8.02 19.01
C ALA A 280 -15.65 8.52 17.59
N TYR A 281 -15.18 7.80 16.56
CA TYR A 281 -15.28 8.23 15.15
C TYR A 281 -16.46 7.63 14.38
N PHE A 282 -17.00 6.47 14.79
CA PHE A 282 -17.97 5.73 14.00
C PHE A 282 -19.29 5.49 14.76
N ASN A 283 -20.42 5.66 14.07
CA ASN A 283 -21.74 5.37 14.63
C ASN A 283 -21.98 3.84 14.72
N GLY A 284 -22.80 3.41 15.69
CA GLY A 284 -23.23 2.00 15.82
C GLY A 284 -22.20 1.05 16.44
N TRP A 285 -21.13 1.58 17.00
CA TRP A 285 -20.03 0.81 17.60
C TRP A 285 -20.28 0.29 19.03
N GLU A 286 -21.36 0.72 19.68
CA GLU A 286 -21.69 0.35 21.07
C GLU A 286 -22.04 -1.15 21.24
N GLY A 287 -22.33 -1.88 20.15
CA GLY A 287 -22.69 -3.31 20.16
C GLY A 287 -21.65 -4.26 19.54
N VAL A 288 -20.51 -3.74 19.08
CA VAL A 288 -19.42 -4.56 18.53
C VAL A 288 -18.53 -5.00 19.69
N ILE A 289 -18.59 -6.27 20.08
CA ILE A 289 -17.74 -6.81 21.16
C ILE A 289 -16.30 -6.91 20.63
N PRO A 290 -15.36 -6.07 21.11
CA PRO A 290 -13.97 -6.21 20.76
C PRO A 290 -13.41 -7.31 21.67
N THR A 291 -13.18 -8.49 21.11
CA THR A 291 -12.41 -9.51 21.84
C THR A 291 -10.93 -9.13 21.74
N PRO A 292 -10.22 -8.97 22.87
CA PRO A 292 -8.79 -8.69 22.85
C PRO A 292 -8.06 -9.95 22.39
N VAL A 293 -7.81 -10.07 21.10
CA VAL A 293 -6.90 -11.07 20.53
C VAL A 293 -5.53 -10.40 20.43
N VAL A 294 -4.63 -10.80 21.33
CA VAL A 294 -3.22 -10.37 21.31
C VAL A 294 -2.44 -11.37 20.47
N GLY A 295 -1.76 -10.85 19.44
CA GLY A 295 -0.84 -11.60 18.57
C GLY A 295 -1.35 -11.60 17.14
N ASP A 296 -0.70 -10.80 16.29
CA ASP A 296 -0.63 -10.77 14.81
C ASP A 296 -1.83 -11.10 13.90
N ASP A 297 -3.05 -11.26 14.40
CA ASP A 297 -4.17 -11.72 13.58
C ASP A 297 -5.20 -10.66 13.25
N LEU A 298 -5.31 -10.37 11.95
CA LEU A 298 -6.60 -10.49 11.29
C LEU A 298 -7.15 -11.89 11.60
N CYS A 299 -8.08 -11.97 12.56
CA CYS A 299 -9.30 -12.79 12.57
C CYS A 299 -9.65 -13.37 13.95
N ALA A 300 -10.88 -13.11 14.40
CA ALA A 300 -11.81 -14.10 14.94
C ALA A 300 -13.17 -13.47 15.28
N ALA A 301 -14.27 -14.15 14.90
CA ALA A 301 -15.53 -14.13 15.64
C ALA A 301 -16.11 -15.56 15.61
N GLY A 302 -16.25 -16.18 16.78
CA GLY A 302 -16.73 -17.55 16.91
C GLY A 302 -16.95 -17.97 18.36
N ARG A 303 -18.10 -17.56 18.93
CA ARG A 303 -18.94 -18.25 19.93
C ARG A 303 -20.09 -17.32 20.35
N GLN A 304 -21.31 -17.77 20.69
CA GLN A 304 -21.59 -18.77 21.73
C GLN A 304 -23.04 -19.33 21.70
N HIS A 305 -23.16 -20.54 22.25
CA HIS A 305 -24.34 -21.25 22.80
C HIS A 305 -25.37 -21.95 21.91
N SER A 306 -25.15 -23.25 21.75
CA SER A 306 -26.14 -24.27 22.15
C SER A 306 -26.45 -24.11 23.64
N ASP A 307 -27.72 -23.91 23.99
CA ASP A 307 -28.45 -24.60 25.06
C ASP A 307 -29.91 -24.11 25.03
N GLU A 308 -30.82 -25.11 25.01
CA GLU A 308 -32.30 -25.11 24.86
C GLU A 308 -32.92 -24.81 23.48
#